data_AF-A0A9D4UYQ1-F1
#
_entry.id   AF-A0A9D4UYQ1-F1
#
_cell.length_a   1.000
_cell.length_b   1.000
_cell.length_c   1.000
_cell.angle_alpha   90.00
_cell.angle_beta   90.00
_cell.angle_gamma   90.00
#
_symmetry.space_group_name_H-M   'P 1'
#
loop_
_entity.id
_entity.type
_entity.pdbx_description
1 polymer ?
#
loop_
_entity_poly.entity_id
_entity_poly.type
_entity_poly.pdbx_seq_one_letter_code
_entity_poly.pdbx_strand_id
1 'polypeptide(L)'
;MMSWEERAPEGVYPIEGANAFFLEPSRIISSNYFYFSAIPHRYYSRSFFLPHQPQRADHLQASNVQQKKRKRKKLSAYALNPKELLAQRRHQDVRKFILDAHTAFMALPEVSSFLKSLEKHLYECKENQHFSYSECKQDTVSEMIDFVELGTVWQASLYSMTLSMVNATNEDCNGSTQESAEPLIKFPLFRHMIENNTDKELLGSCAGITTILPKKSRFLMSDLADIRQTLSSYTGNGYNLIIIDPPWENRSAHRHAVYSTVPNKHLLFLPLKELAHPQGALIGLWVTNREKLRAFVEDVLFPAWDVDIQATWFWLKINADGCMIGELDTPHHKPYECLLLGYMRPQGNKSDSQIPVLKFPPDKQVLISIPGDHSRKPPLDSLLSAYVPGQDSVRGLELFARDIHPGWTSWGNEPLRFQQMHYFEKE
;
A
#
# COMPACT_ATOMS: atom_id res chain seq x y z
N MET A 1 -9.51 -31.42 10.21
CA MET A 1 -9.27 -30.03 10.68
C MET A 1 -9.08 -29.22 9.42
N MET A 2 -9.84 -28.14 9.22
CA MET A 2 -9.66 -27.27 8.06
C MET A 2 -8.24 -26.70 8.05
N SER A 3 -7.65 -26.54 6.88
CA SER A 3 -6.34 -25.88 6.74
C SER A 3 -6.42 -24.44 7.28
N TRP A 4 -5.28 -23.83 7.63
CA TRP A 4 -5.29 -22.44 8.07
C TRP A 4 -5.84 -21.51 6.99
N GLU A 5 -5.54 -21.80 5.73
CA GLU A 5 -6.04 -21.07 4.56
C GLU A 5 -7.55 -21.22 4.34
N GLU A 6 -8.13 -22.37 4.68
CA GLU A 6 -9.58 -22.61 4.62
C GLU A 6 -10.36 -21.83 5.69
N ARG A 7 -9.69 -21.37 6.77
CA ARG A 7 -10.35 -20.63 7.86
C ARG A 7 -10.55 -19.14 7.57
N ALA A 8 -9.75 -18.56 6.68
CA ALA A 8 -9.87 -17.16 6.26
C ALA A 8 -9.57 -17.04 4.76
N PRO A 9 -10.50 -17.46 3.88
CA PRO A 9 -10.31 -17.41 2.43
C PRO A 9 -10.01 -16.00 1.92
N GLU A 10 -10.42 -14.97 2.65
CA GLU A 10 -10.15 -13.55 2.41
C GLU A 10 -8.73 -13.09 2.76
N GLY A 11 -7.90 -13.95 3.36
CA GLY A 11 -6.49 -13.64 3.66
C GLY A 11 -6.23 -12.75 4.87
N VAL A 12 -7.21 -12.59 5.78
CA VAL A 12 -7.07 -11.86 7.05
C VAL A 12 -7.20 -12.82 8.23
N TYR A 13 -6.13 -12.99 9.00
CA TYR A 13 -6.04 -14.00 10.05
C TYR A 13 -5.90 -13.34 11.42
N PRO A 14 -6.92 -13.39 12.30
CA PRO A 14 -6.76 -12.94 13.68
C PRO A 14 -5.73 -13.82 14.41
N ILE A 15 -4.86 -13.20 15.21
CA ILE A 15 -3.86 -13.91 16.02
C ILE A 15 -4.42 -14.06 17.44
N GLU A 16 -4.86 -15.26 17.79
CA GLU A 16 -5.39 -15.54 19.12
C GLU A 16 -4.38 -15.21 20.22
N GLY A 17 -4.84 -14.55 21.28
CA GLY A 17 -4.00 -14.16 22.41
C GLY A 17 -3.18 -12.88 22.20
N ALA A 18 -3.30 -12.20 21.05
CA ALA A 18 -2.69 -10.90 20.80
C ALA A 18 -3.67 -9.91 20.15
N ASN A 19 -3.46 -8.61 20.35
CA ASN A 19 -4.17 -7.57 19.59
C ASN A 19 -3.53 -7.44 18.19
N ALA A 20 -3.64 -8.49 17.37
CA ALA A 20 -2.94 -8.57 16.11
C ALA A 20 -3.67 -9.37 15.04
N PHE A 21 -3.38 -9.04 13.79
CA PHE A 21 -3.79 -9.77 12.60
C PHE A 21 -2.58 -10.10 11.75
N PHE A 22 -2.55 -11.29 11.16
CA PHE A 22 -1.69 -11.57 10.02
C PHE A 22 -2.47 -11.32 8.72
N LEU A 23 -1.85 -10.62 7.78
CA LEU A 23 -2.43 -10.31 6.48
C LEU A 23 -1.63 -11.03 5.41
N GLU A 24 -2.33 -11.69 4.50
CA GLU A 24 -1.80 -12.25 3.27
C GLU A 24 -2.32 -11.40 2.09
N PRO A 25 -1.61 -10.32 1.72
CA PRO A 25 -2.10 -9.38 0.71
C PRO A 25 -2.46 -9.97 -0.64
N SER A 26 -1.73 -10.99 -1.13
CA SER A 26 -2.01 -11.54 -2.46
C SER A 26 -3.39 -12.19 -2.51
N ARG A 27 -3.77 -12.93 -1.46
CA ARG A 27 -5.06 -13.57 -1.24
C ARG A 27 -6.16 -12.55 -0.95
N ILE A 28 -5.88 -11.52 -0.14
CA ILE A 28 -6.84 -10.41 0.07
C ILE A 28 -7.15 -9.72 -1.26
N ILE A 29 -6.16 -9.53 -2.13
CA ILE A 29 -6.38 -8.96 -3.46
C ILE A 29 -7.17 -9.95 -4.32
N SER A 30 -6.71 -11.20 -4.47
CA SER A 30 -7.39 -12.20 -5.31
C SER A 30 -8.84 -12.42 -4.92
N SER A 31 -9.17 -12.45 -3.63
CA SER A 31 -10.56 -12.66 -3.15
C SER A 31 -11.55 -11.57 -3.60
N ASN A 32 -11.03 -10.45 -4.11
CA ASN A 32 -11.80 -9.30 -4.56
C ASN A 32 -11.99 -9.22 -6.08
N TYR A 33 -11.37 -10.15 -6.82
CA TYR A 33 -11.42 -10.25 -8.28
C TYR A 33 -12.21 -11.52 -8.64
N PHE A 34 -12.91 -11.50 -9.77
CA PHE A 34 -13.73 -12.59 -10.29
C PHE A 34 -13.06 -13.31 -11.47
N TYR A 35 -12.32 -12.58 -12.31
CA TYR A 35 -11.66 -13.15 -13.50
C TYR A 35 -10.15 -13.30 -13.34
N PHE A 36 -9.59 -12.72 -12.28
CA PHE A 36 -8.16 -12.63 -12.09
C PHE A 36 -7.78 -12.93 -10.65
N SER A 37 -6.55 -13.41 -10.46
CA SER A 37 -5.93 -13.55 -9.15
C SER A 37 -4.59 -12.80 -9.14
N ALA A 38 -4.21 -12.23 -8.00
CA ALA A 38 -2.91 -11.59 -7.86
C ALA A 38 -1.81 -12.66 -7.78
N ILE A 39 -0.78 -12.52 -8.60
CA ILE A 39 0.35 -13.46 -8.66
C ILE A 39 1.27 -13.21 -7.45
N PRO A 40 1.42 -14.16 -6.50
CA PRO A 40 2.17 -13.93 -5.26
C PRO A 40 3.62 -13.49 -5.49
N HIS A 41 4.36 -14.15 -6.40
CA HIS A 41 5.77 -13.80 -6.65
C HIS A 41 5.97 -12.45 -7.33
N ARG A 42 4.92 -11.89 -7.98
CA ARG A 42 4.93 -10.53 -8.53
C ARG A 42 4.57 -9.50 -7.46
N TYR A 43 3.69 -9.87 -6.52
CA TYR A 43 3.40 -9.05 -5.34
C TYR A 43 4.63 -8.91 -4.43
N TYR A 44 5.27 -10.04 -4.07
CA TYR A 44 6.44 -10.12 -3.20
C TYR A 44 7.77 -10.04 -3.96
N SER A 45 7.88 -9.09 -4.88
CA SER A 45 9.01 -9.00 -5.83
C SER A 45 10.37 -8.66 -5.21
N ARG A 46 10.42 -8.17 -3.96
CA ARG A 46 11.68 -7.69 -3.37
C ARG A 46 12.63 -8.82 -3.03
N SER A 47 13.89 -8.65 -3.45
CA SER A 47 14.95 -9.67 -3.31
C SER A 47 15.36 -9.99 -1.87
N PHE A 48 15.01 -9.15 -0.89
CA PHE A 48 15.42 -9.30 0.51
C PHE A 48 14.65 -10.40 1.28
N PHE A 49 13.62 -10.98 0.69
CA PHE A 49 12.72 -11.94 1.34
C PHE A 49 13.09 -13.41 1.16
N LEU A 50 14.24 -13.69 0.54
CA LEU A 50 14.73 -15.05 0.30
C LEU A 50 15.94 -15.33 1.20
N PRO A 51 16.10 -16.57 1.69
CA PRO A 51 17.29 -16.98 2.43
C PRO A 51 18.55 -16.66 1.64
N HIS A 52 19.56 -16.12 2.32
CA HIS A 52 20.89 -15.93 1.76
C HIS A 52 21.36 -17.20 1.03
N GLN A 53 21.50 -17.15 -0.30
CA GLN A 53 22.53 -17.96 -0.93
C GLN A 53 23.87 -17.57 -0.27
N PRO A 54 24.69 -18.53 0.19
CA PRO A 54 26.02 -18.20 0.66
C PRO A 54 26.74 -17.51 -0.49
N GLN A 55 27.06 -16.22 -0.28
CA GLN A 55 27.87 -15.47 -1.23
C GLN A 55 29.13 -16.30 -1.50
N ARG A 56 29.31 -16.72 -2.76
CA ARG A 56 30.63 -17.14 -3.23
C ARG A 56 31.56 -15.99 -2.88
N ALA A 57 32.62 -16.31 -2.15
CA ALA A 57 33.70 -15.38 -1.86
C ALA A 57 34.30 -14.96 -3.20
N ASP A 58 33.83 -13.86 -3.77
CA ASP A 58 34.47 -13.25 -4.92
C ASP A 58 35.86 -12.80 -4.46
N HIS A 59 36.85 -13.37 -5.13
CA HIS A 59 38.25 -13.02 -5.02
C HIS A 59 38.42 -11.52 -5.31
N LEU A 60 38.42 -10.71 -4.25
CA LEU A 60 38.96 -9.36 -4.29
C LEU A 60 40.47 -9.46 -4.58
N GLN A 61 40.83 -9.28 -5.85
CA GLN A 61 42.18 -8.92 -6.22
C GLN A 61 42.53 -7.62 -5.50
N ALA A 62 43.52 -7.73 -4.61
CA ALA A 62 44.07 -6.63 -3.85
C ALA A 62 44.71 -5.61 -4.79
N SER A 63 44.03 -4.49 -5.03
CA SER A 63 44.68 -3.26 -5.48
C SER A 63 45.06 -2.42 -4.26
N ASN A 64 46.37 -2.25 -4.09
CA ASN A 64 46.99 -1.47 -3.02
C ASN A 64 46.52 -0.01 -3.06
N VAL A 65 45.63 0.37 -2.14
CA VAL A 65 45.40 1.78 -1.78
C VAL A 65 45.71 1.94 -0.30
N GLN A 66 46.81 2.65 -0.04
CA GLN A 66 47.30 2.97 1.30
C GLN A 66 46.22 3.73 2.10
N GLN A 67 45.55 3.02 3.01
CA GLN A 67 44.64 3.64 3.97
C GLN A 67 45.45 4.39 5.04
N LYS A 68 45.39 5.73 5.00
CA LYS A 68 45.79 6.57 6.14
C LYS A 68 44.93 6.21 7.36
N LYS A 69 45.54 5.55 8.36
CA LYS A 69 44.95 5.23 9.67
C LYS A 69 44.44 6.49 10.36
N ARG A 70 43.14 6.78 10.26
CA ARG A 70 42.45 7.71 11.17
C ARG A 70 42.27 7.01 12.51
N LYS A 71 42.96 7.51 13.55
CA LYS A 71 42.81 7.09 14.94
C LYS A 71 41.32 7.13 15.34
N ARG A 72 40.71 5.97 15.60
CA ARG A 72 39.40 5.83 16.25
C ARG A 72 39.49 6.50 17.63
N LYS A 73 38.90 7.69 17.79
CA LYS A 73 38.61 8.26 19.10
C LYS A 73 37.59 7.34 19.79
N LYS A 74 37.80 7.04 21.07
CA LYS A 74 36.84 6.33 21.93
C LYS A 74 35.45 6.97 21.75
N LEU A 75 34.43 6.13 21.53
CA LEU A 75 33.03 6.56 21.46
C LEU A 75 32.66 7.21 22.80
N SER A 76 32.65 8.54 22.83
CA SER A 76 31.87 9.30 23.81
C SER A 76 30.43 8.83 23.69
N ALA A 77 29.76 8.57 24.82
CA ALA A 77 28.32 8.29 24.82
C ALA A 77 27.62 9.39 24.02
N TYR A 78 27.02 9.01 22.89
CA TYR A 78 26.28 9.93 22.04
C TYR A 78 25.02 10.34 22.80
N ALA A 79 24.95 11.60 23.22
CA ALA A 79 23.77 12.12 23.89
C ALA A 79 22.66 12.31 22.86
N LEU A 80 21.54 11.61 23.05
CA LEU A 80 20.37 11.69 22.18
C LEU A 80 19.76 13.10 22.26
N ASN A 81 19.36 13.65 21.11
CA ASN A 81 18.63 14.91 21.09
C ASN A 81 17.17 14.70 21.57
N PRO A 82 16.42 15.78 21.92
CA PRO A 82 15.06 15.65 22.44
C PRO A 82 14.10 14.85 21.54
N LYS A 83 14.24 14.97 20.21
CA LYS A 83 13.40 14.22 19.25
C LYS A 83 13.77 12.73 19.22
N GLU A 84 15.05 12.41 19.35
CA GLU A 84 15.51 11.02 19.45
C GLU A 84 15.04 10.36 20.76
N LEU A 85 15.04 11.11 21.88
CA LEU A 85 14.51 10.63 23.16
C LEU A 85 13.00 10.36 23.09
N LEU A 86 12.23 11.25 22.46
CA LEU A 86 10.80 11.04 22.24
C LEU A 86 10.53 9.84 21.32
N ALA A 87 11.28 9.71 20.22
CA ALA A 87 11.19 8.55 19.34
C ALA A 87 11.47 7.24 20.10
N GLN A 88 12.49 7.23 20.96
CA GLN A 88 12.83 6.08 21.80
C GLN A 88 11.72 5.76 22.79
N ARG A 89 11.11 6.77 23.44
CA ARG A 89 9.99 6.57 24.36
C ARG A 89 8.79 5.94 23.65
N ARG A 90 8.36 6.51 22.52
CA ARG A 90 7.26 5.93 21.71
C ARG A 90 7.56 4.50 21.30
N HIS A 91 8.80 4.21 20.92
CA HIS A 91 9.20 2.86 20.59
C HIS A 91 9.09 1.93 21.80
N GLN A 92 9.56 2.34 22.99
CA GLN A 92 9.43 1.56 24.21
C GLN A 92 7.95 1.30 24.57
N ASP A 93 7.08 2.27 24.36
CA ASP A 93 5.64 2.18 24.65
C ASP A 93 4.90 1.14 23.78
N VAL A 94 5.42 0.86 22.58
CA VAL A 94 4.84 -0.12 21.64
C VAL A 94 5.63 -1.43 21.58
N ARG A 95 6.91 -1.43 21.96
CA ARG A 95 7.84 -2.56 21.80
C ARG A 95 7.26 -3.89 22.29
N LYS A 96 6.64 -3.87 23.48
CA LYS A 96 6.02 -5.07 24.07
C LYS A 96 4.90 -5.62 23.20
N PHE A 97 4.00 -4.78 22.69
CA PHE A 97 2.88 -5.20 21.84
C PHE A 97 3.36 -5.83 20.52
N ILE A 98 4.42 -5.27 19.93
CA ILE A 98 5.02 -5.83 18.71
C ILE A 98 5.63 -7.20 18.97
N LEU A 99 6.38 -7.35 20.07
CA LEU A 99 6.99 -8.64 20.43
C LEU A 99 5.95 -9.68 20.81
N ASP A 100 4.93 -9.30 21.58
CA ASP A 100 3.84 -10.20 21.99
C ASP A 100 3.06 -10.66 20.74
N ALA A 101 2.76 -9.76 19.80
CA ALA A 101 2.11 -10.09 18.53
C ALA A 101 2.96 -11.02 17.65
N HIS A 102 4.25 -10.73 17.49
CA HIS A 102 5.17 -11.58 16.72
C HIS A 102 5.35 -12.95 17.35
N THR A 103 5.50 -13.02 18.68
CA THR A 103 5.63 -14.28 19.42
C THR A 103 4.37 -15.12 19.31
N ALA A 104 3.19 -14.51 19.48
CA ALA A 104 1.91 -15.20 19.33
C ALA A 104 1.73 -15.73 17.90
N PHE A 105 2.09 -14.93 16.89
CA PHE A 105 2.08 -15.35 15.48
C PHE A 105 2.98 -16.57 15.24
N MET A 106 4.23 -16.54 15.69
CA MET A 106 5.17 -17.65 15.49
C MET A 106 4.81 -18.90 16.30
N ALA A 107 3.99 -18.77 17.35
CA ALA A 107 3.52 -19.88 18.17
C ALA A 107 2.32 -20.63 17.55
N LEU A 108 1.66 -20.06 16.53
CA LEU A 108 0.56 -20.72 15.83
C LEU A 108 1.10 -21.95 15.06
N PRO A 109 0.58 -23.17 15.30
CA PRO A 109 1.08 -24.40 14.69
C PRO A 109 1.14 -24.37 13.16
N GLU A 110 0.20 -23.67 12.53
CA GLU A 110 -0.01 -23.66 11.09
C GLU A 110 0.89 -22.65 10.36
N VAL A 111 1.39 -21.62 11.06
CA VAL A 111 2.22 -20.56 10.51
C VAL A 111 3.51 -21.13 9.93
N SER A 112 4.16 -22.07 10.62
CA SER A 112 5.41 -22.66 10.13
C SER A 112 5.22 -23.39 8.78
N SER A 113 4.14 -24.16 8.63
CA SER A 113 3.84 -24.83 7.36
C SER A 113 3.48 -23.85 6.25
N PHE A 114 2.70 -22.82 6.59
CA PHE A 114 2.29 -21.79 5.64
C PHE A 114 3.47 -20.99 5.11
N LEU A 115 4.33 -20.48 6.00
CA LEU A 115 5.52 -19.70 5.64
C LEU A 115 6.49 -20.50 4.78
N LYS A 116 6.72 -21.78 5.11
CA LYS A 116 7.54 -22.68 4.26
C LYS A 116 6.93 -22.91 2.88
N SER A 117 5.61 -23.07 2.80
CA SER A 117 4.91 -23.20 1.51
C SER A 117 5.10 -21.93 0.67
N LEU A 118 4.84 -20.77 1.26
CA LEU A 118 4.99 -19.48 0.59
C LEU A 118 6.44 -19.24 0.14
N GLU A 119 7.40 -19.48 1.01
CA GLU A 119 8.83 -19.38 0.72
C GLU A 119 9.24 -20.26 -0.46
N LYS A 120 8.77 -21.51 -0.48
CA LYS A 120 9.02 -22.45 -1.58
C LYS A 120 8.43 -21.93 -2.90
N HIS A 121 7.18 -21.48 -2.92
CA HIS A 121 6.55 -20.93 -4.13
C HIS A 121 7.30 -19.68 -4.63
N LEU A 122 7.72 -18.79 -3.73
CA LEU A 122 8.49 -17.61 -4.08
C LEU A 122 9.88 -17.95 -4.67
N TYR A 123 10.50 -19.05 -4.23
CA TYR A 123 11.79 -19.51 -4.75
C TYR A 123 11.65 -20.21 -6.11
N GLU A 124 10.71 -21.14 -6.25
CA GLU A 124 10.47 -21.91 -7.49
C GLU A 124 10.11 -20.98 -8.67
N CYS A 125 9.31 -19.94 -8.43
CA CYS A 125 8.98 -18.95 -9.45
C CYS A 125 10.21 -18.15 -9.94
N LYS A 126 11.25 -17.97 -9.11
CA LYS A 126 12.48 -17.27 -9.53
C LYS A 126 13.44 -18.15 -10.32
N GLU A 127 13.57 -19.44 -9.99
CA GLU A 127 14.40 -20.34 -10.80
C GLU A 127 13.84 -20.49 -12.22
N ASN A 128 12.52 -20.57 -12.35
CA ASN A 128 11.87 -20.63 -13.67
C ASN A 128 12.04 -19.33 -14.47
N GLN A 129 12.09 -18.17 -13.81
CA GLN A 129 12.42 -16.88 -14.47
C GLN A 129 13.90 -16.78 -14.88
N HIS A 130 14.81 -17.42 -14.14
CA HIS A 130 16.23 -17.50 -14.53
C HIS A 130 16.46 -18.46 -15.71
N PHE A 131 15.68 -19.54 -15.83
CA PHE A 131 15.76 -20.47 -16.96
C PHE A 131 15.10 -19.90 -18.23
N SER A 132 14.06 -19.07 -18.11
CA SER A 132 13.47 -18.38 -19.28
C SER A 132 14.34 -17.23 -19.79
N TYR A 133 15.36 -16.80 -19.04
CA TYR A 133 16.24 -15.70 -19.41
C TYR A 133 17.28 -16.09 -20.48
N SER A 134 17.49 -17.39 -20.75
CA SER A 134 18.45 -17.84 -21.77
C SER A 134 17.85 -18.08 -23.16
N GLU A 135 16.53 -18.09 -23.35
CA GLU A 135 15.91 -18.35 -24.67
C GLU A 135 14.83 -17.37 -25.15
N CYS A 136 14.41 -16.36 -24.37
CA CYS A 136 13.50 -15.32 -24.88
C CYS A 136 14.11 -13.92 -24.76
N LYS A 137 14.73 -13.43 -25.85
CA LYS A 137 15.14 -12.02 -26.01
C LYS A 137 14.02 -11.11 -26.54
N GLN A 138 12.76 -11.55 -26.51
CA GLN A 138 11.65 -10.82 -27.15
C GLN A 138 10.42 -10.52 -26.29
N ASP A 139 10.32 -11.03 -25.06
CA ASP A 139 9.31 -10.54 -24.12
C ASP A 139 9.87 -9.35 -23.35
N THR A 140 9.60 -8.17 -23.91
CA THR A 140 9.82 -6.86 -23.31
C THR A 140 9.51 -6.89 -21.82
N VAL A 141 10.51 -6.64 -20.99
CA VAL A 141 10.31 -6.01 -19.70
C VAL A 141 9.54 -4.73 -20.03
N SER A 142 8.22 -4.75 -19.88
CA SER A 142 7.37 -3.57 -20.09
C SER A 142 8.00 -2.47 -19.23
N GLU A 143 8.62 -1.48 -19.86
CA GLU A 143 9.18 -0.34 -19.16
C GLU A 143 8.04 0.21 -18.30
N MET A 144 8.19 0.11 -16.97
CA MET A 144 7.15 0.54 -16.06
C MET A 144 6.88 2.01 -16.35
N ILE A 145 5.70 2.28 -16.91
CA ILE A 145 5.31 3.62 -17.30
C ILE A 145 5.37 4.54 -16.09
N ASP A 146 6.14 5.62 -16.23
CA ASP A 146 6.16 6.71 -15.26
C ASP A 146 4.98 7.64 -15.53
N PHE A 147 3.86 7.35 -14.88
CA PHE A 147 2.65 8.18 -15.00
C PHE A 147 2.84 9.58 -14.38
N VAL A 148 3.80 9.76 -13.48
CA VAL A 148 4.13 11.08 -12.93
C VAL A 148 4.75 11.93 -14.03
N GLU A 149 5.76 11.41 -14.73
CA GLU A 149 6.38 12.11 -15.86
C GLU A 149 5.36 12.37 -16.97
N LEU A 150 4.59 11.35 -17.37
CA LEU A 150 3.55 11.49 -18.40
C LEU A 150 2.48 12.53 -18.05
N GLY A 151 2.13 12.67 -16.77
CA GLY A 151 1.15 13.66 -16.33
C GLY A 151 1.67 15.11 -16.35
N THR A 152 3.00 15.31 -16.43
CA THR A 152 3.63 16.65 -16.42
C THR A 152 3.92 17.22 -17.80
N VAL A 153 3.94 16.38 -18.84
CA VAL A 153 4.22 16.83 -20.22
C VAL A 153 2.99 17.47 -20.86
N TRP A 154 3.21 18.33 -21.86
CA TRP A 154 2.10 18.99 -22.58
C TRP A 154 1.21 17.98 -23.32
N GLN A 155 1.74 16.81 -23.69
CA GLN A 155 0.96 15.73 -24.30
C GLN A 155 0.04 15.00 -23.32
N ALA A 156 0.07 15.30 -22.01
CA ALA A 156 -0.76 14.64 -21.01
C ALA A 156 -2.25 14.62 -21.43
N SER A 157 -2.76 15.73 -21.99
CA SER A 157 -4.15 15.83 -22.44
C SER A 157 -4.50 14.96 -23.66
N LEU A 158 -3.50 14.40 -24.35
CA LEU A 158 -3.67 13.51 -25.49
C LEU A 158 -3.78 12.04 -25.07
N TYR A 159 -3.35 11.70 -23.84
CA TYR A 159 -3.49 10.36 -23.32
C TYR A 159 -4.92 10.08 -22.91
N SER A 160 -5.38 8.90 -23.30
CA SER A 160 -6.71 8.41 -23.00
C SER A 160 -6.65 6.98 -22.52
N MET A 161 -7.65 6.60 -21.74
CA MET A 161 -7.91 5.23 -21.37
C MET A 161 -9.15 4.73 -22.09
N THR A 162 -9.03 3.55 -22.67
CA THR A 162 -10.16 2.78 -23.20
C THR A 162 -10.52 1.70 -22.20
N LEU A 163 -11.81 1.57 -21.88
CA LEU A 163 -12.32 0.46 -21.07
C LEU A 163 -13.02 -0.56 -21.95
N SER A 164 -12.80 -1.85 -21.66
CA SER A 164 -13.48 -2.97 -22.30
C SER A 164 -13.86 -4.05 -21.27
N MET A 165 -14.91 -4.82 -21.59
CA MET A 165 -15.30 -5.96 -20.76
C MET A 165 -14.25 -7.08 -20.85
N VAL A 166 -14.12 -7.86 -19.78
CA VAL A 166 -13.35 -9.11 -19.84
C VAL A 166 -14.17 -10.14 -20.61
N ASN A 167 -13.74 -10.51 -21.81
CA ASN A 167 -14.39 -11.56 -22.57
C ASN A 167 -14.09 -12.92 -21.91
N ALA A 168 -15.15 -13.64 -21.54
CA ALA A 168 -15.08 -14.97 -20.94
C ALA A 168 -14.78 -16.10 -21.95
N THR A 169 -14.60 -15.76 -23.23
CA THR A 169 -14.33 -16.72 -24.32
C THR A 169 -13.08 -16.28 -25.07
N ASN A 170 -12.04 -17.10 -25.02
CA ASN A 170 -11.12 -17.41 -26.13
C ASN A 170 -10.02 -18.37 -25.60
N GLU A 171 -10.44 -19.55 -25.14
CA GLU A 171 -9.65 -20.76 -25.38
C GLU A 171 -10.18 -21.38 -26.66
N ASP A 172 -9.67 -20.93 -27.80
CA ASP A 172 -9.62 -21.79 -28.96
C ASP A 172 -8.22 -21.64 -29.56
N CYS A 173 -7.45 -22.71 -29.40
CA CYS A 173 -6.25 -22.98 -30.16
C CYS A 173 -6.64 -23.05 -31.64
N ASN A 174 -6.59 -21.93 -32.35
CA ASN A 174 -6.14 -21.88 -33.74
C ASN A 174 -6.00 -20.42 -34.19
N GLY A 175 -4.84 -20.13 -34.78
CA GLY A 175 -4.49 -18.80 -35.25
C GLY A 175 -5.52 -18.22 -36.22
N SER A 176 -5.71 -16.91 -36.07
CA SER A 176 -6.48 -15.98 -36.90
C SER A 176 -7.92 -15.69 -36.48
N THR A 177 -8.05 -14.75 -35.54
CA THR A 177 -9.24 -13.88 -35.46
C THR A 177 -8.81 -12.49 -34.99
N GLN A 178 -8.81 -11.52 -35.91
CA GLN A 178 -8.93 -10.12 -35.55
C GLN A 178 -10.32 -9.92 -34.95
N GLU A 179 -10.44 -10.03 -33.64
CA GLU A 179 -11.61 -9.56 -32.92
C GLU A 179 -11.25 -8.24 -32.22
N SER A 180 -11.45 -7.15 -32.94
CA SER A 180 -11.48 -5.82 -32.36
C SER A 180 -12.70 -5.74 -31.42
N ALA A 181 -12.51 -6.09 -30.16
CA ALA A 181 -13.47 -5.72 -29.11
C ALA A 181 -13.58 -4.19 -29.16
N GLU A 182 -14.73 -3.68 -29.59
CA GLU A 182 -14.93 -2.23 -29.69
C GLU A 182 -14.71 -1.60 -28.31
N PRO A 183 -13.92 -0.51 -28.21
CA PRO A 183 -13.82 0.31 -27.01
C PRO A 183 -15.22 0.63 -26.47
N LEU A 184 -15.57 0.17 -25.26
CA LEU A 184 -16.88 0.49 -24.70
C LEU A 184 -16.99 2.00 -24.50
N ILE A 185 -15.96 2.60 -23.90
CA ILE A 185 -15.89 4.04 -23.62
C ILE A 185 -14.42 4.48 -23.57
N LYS A 186 -14.12 5.66 -24.13
CA LYS A 186 -12.80 6.31 -24.09
C LYS A 186 -12.84 7.55 -23.21
N PHE A 187 -11.91 7.66 -22.27
CA PHE A 187 -11.80 8.76 -21.31
C PHE A 187 -10.43 9.45 -21.42
N PRO A 188 -10.32 10.77 -21.16
CA PRO A 188 -9.03 11.38 -20.87
C PRO A 188 -8.37 10.68 -19.67
N LEU A 189 -7.08 10.36 -19.76
CA LEU A 189 -6.38 9.61 -18.71
C LEU A 189 -6.15 10.46 -17.45
N PHE A 190 -5.77 11.73 -17.64
CA PHE A 190 -5.42 12.64 -16.56
C PHE A 190 -6.54 13.64 -16.28
N ARG A 191 -6.68 14.04 -15.01
CA ARG A 191 -7.64 15.03 -14.49
C ARG A 191 -9.10 14.69 -14.79
N HIS A 192 -9.40 13.42 -15.01
CA HIS A 192 -10.74 12.92 -15.24
C HIS A 192 -10.98 11.70 -14.35
N MET A 193 -12.21 11.57 -13.85
CA MET A 193 -12.61 10.40 -13.07
C MET A 193 -12.89 9.25 -14.04
N ILE A 194 -12.19 8.13 -13.88
CA ILE A 194 -12.40 6.90 -14.64
C ILE A 194 -13.02 5.87 -13.70
N GLU A 195 -14.07 5.20 -14.15
CA GLU A 195 -14.94 4.40 -13.28
C GLU A 195 -15.28 3.05 -13.91
N ASN A 196 -15.15 2.00 -13.11
CA ASN A 196 -15.80 0.74 -13.37
C ASN A 196 -17.05 0.65 -12.49
N ASN A 197 -18.21 0.98 -13.04
CA ASN A 197 -19.49 0.89 -12.35
C ASN A 197 -20.14 -0.51 -12.43
N THR A 198 -19.46 -1.49 -13.01
CA THR A 198 -19.96 -2.87 -13.15
C THR A 198 -19.62 -3.72 -11.92
N ASP A 199 -20.26 -4.87 -11.80
CA ASP A 199 -20.04 -5.86 -10.73
C ASP A 199 -18.86 -6.81 -11.01
N LYS A 200 -18.16 -6.60 -12.13
CA LYS A 200 -16.99 -7.39 -12.55
C LYS A 200 -15.84 -6.47 -12.95
N GLU A 201 -14.69 -7.03 -13.25
CA GLU A 201 -13.53 -6.28 -13.69
C GLU A 201 -13.66 -5.80 -15.13
N LEU A 202 -13.03 -4.66 -15.42
CA LEU A 202 -12.83 -4.15 -16.77
C LEU A 202 -11.35 -4.18 -17.12
N LEU A 203 -11.05 -4.37 -18.40
CA LEU A 203 -9.72 -4.14 -18.94
C LEU A 203 -9.59 -2.68 -19.36
N GLY A 204 -8.49 -2.08 -18.95
CA GLY A 204 -8.12 -0.72 -19.28
C GLY A 204 -6.90 -0.70 -20.18
N SER A 205 -6.99 -0.07 -21.35
CA SER A 205 -5.83 0.16 -22.21
C SER A 205 -5.46 1.63 -22.23
N CYS A 206 -4.24 1.95 -21.83
CA CYS A 206 -3.69 3.31 -21.87
C CYS A 206 -2.17 3.28 -22.02
N ALA A 207 -1.61 4.27 -22.72
CA ALA A 207 -0.15 4.45 -22.86
C ALA A 207 0.66 3.20 -23.29
N GLY A 208 0.04 2.22 -23.96
CA GLY A 208 0.69 0.97 -24.38
C GLY A 208 0.67 -0.16 -23.35
N ILE A 209 0.03 0.04 -22.19
CA ILE A 209 -0.18 -1.01 -21.19
C ILE A 209 -1.65 -1.40 -21.08
N THR A 210 -1.86 -2.61 -20.57
CA THR A 210 -3.17 -3.11 -20.15
C THR A 210 -3.21 -3.20 -18.63
N THR A 211 -4.24 -2.63 -18.04
CA THR A 211 -4.51 -2.62 -16.61
C THR A 211 -5.86 -3.27 -16.30
N ILE A 212 -6.04 -3.74 -15.07
CA ILE A 212 -7.30 -4.30 -14.58
C ILE A 212 -7.95 -3.26 -13.68
N LEU A 213 -9.24 -3.02 -13.88
CA LEU A 213 -10.05 -2.15 -13.02
C LEU A 213 -11.02 -3.02 -12.22
N PRO A 214 -10.88 -3.11 -10.89
CA PRO A 214 -11.79 -3.88 -10.05
C PRO A 214 -13.24 -3.43 -10.15
N LYS A 215 -14.17 -4.31 -9.79
CA LYS A 215 -15.60 -3.99 -9.71
C LYS A 215 -15.87 -2.75 -8.85
N LYS A 216 -16.84 -1.93 -9.24
CA LYS A 216 -17.29 -0.72 -8.51
C LYS A 216 -16.15 0.24 -8.11
N SER A 217 -15.01 0.19 -8.80
CA SER A 217 -13.84 1.01 -8.47
C SER A 217 -13.80 2.29 -9.32
N ARG A 218 -13.15 3.31 -8.78
CA ARG A 218 -12.97 4.60 -9.45
C ARG A 218 -11.56 5.09 -9.19
N PHE A 219 -10.96 5.77 -10.16
CA PHE A 219 -9.69 6.43 -9.93
C PHE A 219 -9.59 7.77 -10.66
N LEU A 220 -8.75 8.66 -10.13
CA LEU A 220 -8.47 9.95 -10.73
C LEU A 220 -6.98 10.24 -10.63
N MET A 221 -6.35 10.43 -11.79
CA MET A 221 -4.93 10.80 -11.90
C MET A 221 -4.77 12.31 -11.99
N SER A 222 -4.36 12.95 -10.90
CA SER A 222 -4.05 14.39 -10.90
C SER A 222 -3.04 14.73 -9.82
N ASP A 223 -2.51 15.95 -9.89
CA ASP A 223 -1.61 16.47 -8.87
C ASP A 223 -2.38 17.05 -7.67
N LEU A 224 -1.68 17.16 -6.53
CA LEU A 224 -2.18 17.80 -5.32
C LEU A 224 -2.60 19.26 -5.56
N ALA A 225 -1.96 19.97 -6.50
CA ALA A 225 -2.34 21.32 -6.87
C ALA A 225 -3.78 21.42 -7.41
N ASP A 226 -4.32 20.32 -7.97
CA ASP A 226 -5.60 20.29 -8.67
C ASP A 226 -6.71 19.58 -7.91
N ILE A 227 -6.40 18.91 -6.79
CA ILE A 227 -7.33 18.02 -6.07
C ILE A 227 -8.69 18.66 -5.77
N ARG A 228 -8.70 19.96 -5.46
CA ARG A 228 -9.94 20.72 -5.15
C ARG A 228 -10.82 20.94 -6.38
N GLN A 229 -10.22 21.06 -7.56
CA GLN A 229 -10.95 21.27 -8.82
C GLN A 229 -11.36 19.94 -9.45
N THR A 230 -10.57 18.89 -9.20
CA THR A 230 -10.81 17.56 -9.79
C THR A 230 -11.67 16.72 -8.86
N LEU A 231 -11.15 16.29 -7.71
CA LEU A 231 -11.79 15.28 -6.85
C LEU A 231 -13.03 15.79 -6.12
N SER A 232 -13.02 17.03 -5.59
CA SER A 232 -14.18 17.59 -4.89
C SER A 232 -15.45 17.56 -5.75
N SER A 233 -15.31 17.73 -7.06
CA SER A 233 -16.38 17.70 -8.07
C SER A 233 -17.11 16.35 -8.17
N TYR A 234 -16.43 15.25 -7.82
CA TYR A 234 -16.95 13.87 -7.91
C TYR A 234 -17.33 13.27 -6.55
N THR A 235 -17.30 14.09 -5.50
CA THR A 235 -17.40 13.62 -4.13
C THR A 235 -18.80 13.16 -3.76
N GLY A 236 -19.87 13.66 -4.41
CA GLY A 236 -21.24 13.27 -4.08
C GLY A 236 -21.55 13.52 -2.59
N ASN A 237 -21.97 12.48 -1.86
CA ASN A 237 -22.23 12.55 -0.42
C ASN A 237 -20.98 12.45 0.47
N GLY A 238 -19.76 12.44 -0.10
CA GLY A 238 -18.53 12.33 0.68
C GLY A 238 -18.15 10.91 1.11
N TYR A 239 -16.93 10.77 1.60
CA TYR A 239 -16.30 9.51 1.99
C TYR A 239 -16.33 9.35 3.51
N ASN A 240 -16.76 8.19 4.01
CA ASN A 240 -16.79 7.90 5.44
C ASN A 240 -15.53 7.13 5.90
N LEU A 241 -14.70 6.68 4.97
CA LEU A 241 -13.35 6.14 5.22
C LEU A 241 -12.36 6.80 4.26
N ILE A 242 -11.32 7.45 4.80
CA ILE A 242 -10.26 8.08 4.00
C ILE A 242 -8.90 7.57 4.48
N ILE A 243 -8.16 6.91 3.60
CA ILE A 243 -6.78 6.45 3.84
C ILE A 243 -5.80 7.35 3.08
N ILE A 244 -4.71 7.72 3.74
CA ILE A 244 -3.73 8.67 3.21
C ILE A 244 -2.33 8.06 3.38
N ASP A 245 -1.60 7.89 2.28
CA ASP A 245 -0.20 7.43 2.28
C ASP A 245 0.70 8.43 1.53
N PRO A 246 0.98 9.60 2.11
CA PRO A 246 1.65 10.66 1.39
C PRO A 246 3.13 10.31 1.15
N PRO A 247 3.74 10.82 0.06
CA PRO A 247 5.16 10.67 -0.21
C PRO A 247 5.99 11.57 0.72
N TRP A 248 6.12 11.17 1.99
CA TRP A 248 6.84 11.91 3.04
C TRP A 248 8.23 12.35 2.57
N GLU A 249 8.60 13.60 2.83
CA GLU A 249 9.94 14.11 2.53
C GLU A 249 11.02 13.19 3.14
N ASN A 250 11.82 12.59 2.26
CA ASN A 250 12.89 11.72 2.67
C ASN A 250 14.21 12.08 1.98
N ARG A 251 15.18 12.53 2.77
CA ARG A 251 16.55 12.84 2.30
C ARG A 251 17.21 11.65 1.58
N SER A 252 16.87 10.40 1.89
CA SER A 252 17.41 9.24 1.16
C SER A 252 16.68 8.98 -0.16
N ALA A 253 15.36 9.14 -0.21
CA ALA A 253 14.59 9.00 -1.45
C ALA A 253 14.96 10.10 -2.46
N HIS A 254 15.21 11.32 -1.98
CA HIS A 254 15.73 12.43 -2.78
C HIS A 254 17.09 12.15 -3.43
N ARG A 255 17.97 11.37 -2.79
CA ARG A 255 19.29 11.00 -3.35
C ARG A 255 19.21 9.90 -4.41
N HIS A 256 18.13 9.12 -4.41
CA HIS A 256 17.90 8.03 -5.35
C HIS A 256 16.83 8.37 -6.42
N ALA A 257 16.36 9.63 -6.47
CA ALA A 257 15.40 10.15 -7.45
C ALA A 257 14.13 9.30 -7.64
N VAL A 258 13.69 8.57 -6.60
CA VAL A 258 12.63 7.56 -6.75
C VAL A 258 11.27 8.23 -7.01
N TYR A 259 11.01 9.43 -6.47
CA TYR A 259 9.84 10.29 -6.76
C TYR A 259 10.13 11.76 -6.39
N SER A 260 9.38 12.71 -6.97
CA SER A 260 9.39 14.11 -6.52
C SER A 260 8.68 14.21 -5.16
N THR A 261 9.38 14.60 -4.09
CA THR A 261 8.71 14.80 -2.79
C THR A 261 8.20 16.23 -2.70
N VAL A 262 6.89 16.38 -2.53
CA VAL A 262 6.25 17.67 -2.26
C VAL A 262 6.57 18.08 -0.82
N PRO A 263 6.80 19.38 -0.53
CA PRO A 263 6.98 19.82 0.84
C PRO A 263 5.84 19.33 1.74
N ASN A 264 6.14 18.73 2.90
CA ASN A 264 5.09 18.10 3.75
C ASN A 264 3.96 19.08 4.12
N LYS A 265 4.28 20.39 4.19
CA LYS A 265 3.31 21.47 4.39
C LYS A 265 2.21 21.53 3.33
N HIS A 266 2.41 21.02 2.12
CA HIS A 266 1.39 21.02 1.08
C HIS A 266 0.26 20.02 1.39
N LEU A 267 0.48 19.05 2.28
CA LEU A 267 -0.60 18.18 2.76
C LEU A 267 -1.75 18.99 3.40
N LEU A 268 -1.47 20.19 3.93
CA LEU A 268 -2.51 21.10 4.43
C LEU A 268 -3.50 21.56 3.35
N PHE A 269 -3.15 21.46 2.06
CA PHE A 269 -4.06 21.81 0.97
C PHE A 269 -5.14 20.77 0.71
N LEU A 270 -4.98 19.54 1.23
CA LEU A 270 -5.96 18.47 1.07
C LEU A 270 -7.34 18.94 1.60
N PRO A 271 -8.39 18.90 0.76
CA PRO A 271 -9.71 19.37 1.14
C PRO A 271 -10.49 18.29 1.92
N LEU A 272 -9.89 17.68 2.96
CA LEU A 272 -10.50 16.55 3.66
C LEU A 272 -11.92 16.84 4.15
N LYS A 273 -12.18 18.06 4.62
CA LYS A 273 -13.53 18.50 5.01
C LYS A 273 -14.52 18.44 3.85
N GLU A 274 -14.15 18.87 2.64
CA GLU A 274 -15.04 18.79 1.48
C GLU A 274 -15.22 17.34 1.01
N LEU A 275 -14.19 16.50 1.19
CA LEU A 275 -14.20 15.11 0.75
C LEU A 275 -15.00 14.20 1.68
N ALA A 276 -15.06 14.50 2.97
CA ALA A 276 -15.68 13.58 3.92
C ALA A 276 -17.20 13.61 3.91
N HIS A 277 -17.76 12.49 4.35
CA HIS A 277 -19.19 12.34 4.51
C HIS A 277 -19.75 13.31 5.57
N PRO A 278 -20.95 13.90 5.38
CA PRO A 278 -21.55 14.83 6.34
C PRO A 278 -21.73 14.28 7.76
N GLN A 279 -21.87 12.96 7.90
CA GLN A 279 -21.95 12.26 9.21
C GLN A 279 -20.59 11.95 9.84
N GLY A 280 -19.50 12.49 9.28
CA GLY A 280 -18.13 12.25 9.73
C GLY A 280 -17.42 11.18 8.90
N ALA A 281 -16.12 11.02 9.18
CA ALA A 281 -15.27 10.05 8.50
C ALA A 281 -14.18 9.50 9.43
N LEU A 282 -13.82 8.24 9.25
CA LEU A 282 -12.58 7.67 9.80
C LEU A 282 -11.43 8.03 8.87
N ILE A 283 -10.40 8.67 9.42
CA ILE A 283 -9.18 9.07 8.72
C ILE A 283 -8.04 8.16 9.16
N GLY A 284 -7.41 7.49 8.21
CA GLY A 284 -6.18 6.73 8.40
C GLY A 284 -5.00 7.42 7.71
N LEU A 285 -3.95 7.76 8.44
CA LEU A 285 -2.73 8.34 7.86
C LEU A 285 -1.51 7.46 8.17
N TRP A 286 -0.86 6.95 7.12
CA TRP A 286 0.42 6.26 7.24
C TRP A 286 1.54 7.26 7.57
N VAL A 287 2.32 6.96 8.61
CA VAL A 287 3.43 7.82 9.08
C VAL A 287 4.66 6.97 9.36
N THR A 288 5.82 7.44 8.89
CA THR A 288 7.12 6.82 9.21
C THR A 288 7.47 6.99 10.70
N ASN A 289 8.40 6.19 11.22
CA ASN A 289 8.91 6.33 12.60
C ASN A 289 9.76 7.59 12.88
N ARG A 290 9.76 8.58 11.98
CA ARG A 290 10.49 9.83 12.18
C ARG A 290 9.69 10.76 13.08
N GLU A 291 10.21 11.04 14.27
CA GLU A 291 9.53 11.88 15.27
C GLU A 291 9.16 13.27 14.73
N LYS A 292 9.99 13.86 13.86
CA LYS A 292 9.66 15.14 13.22
C LYS A 292 8.34 15.08 12.43
N LEU A 293 8.10 13.98 11.71
CA LEU A 293 6.89 13.79 10.93
C LEU A 293 5.72 13.44 11.84
N ARG A 294 5.95 12.60 12.86
CA ARG A 294 4.93 12.27 13.85
C ARG A 294 4.39 13.52 14.57
N ALA A 295 5.28 14.39 15.05
CA ALA A 295 4.91 15.66 15.67
C ALA A 295 4.21 16.60 14.68
N PHE A 296 4.67 16.71 13.44
CA PHE A 296 3.99 17.51 12.42
C PHE A 296 2.54 17.04 12.17
N VAL A 297 2.32 15.72 12.19
CA VAL A 297 0.97 15.18 12.03
C VAL A 297 0.08 15.52 13.23
N GLU A 298 0.55 15.24 14.44
CA GLU A 298 -0.22 15.43 15.69
C GLU A 298 -0.48 16.91 16.00
N ASP A 299 0.53 17.76 15.81
CA ASP A 299 0.48 19.16 16.24
C ASP A 299 -0.04 20.10 15.14
N VAL A 300 -0.01 19.67 13.86
CA VAL A 300 -0.33 20.54 12.72
C VAL A 300 -1.38 19.94 11.80
N LEU A 301 -1.14 18.77 11.18
CA LEU A 301 -2.06 18.25 10.16
C LEU A 301 -3.43 17.88 10.73
N PHE A 302 -3.46 17.04 11.76
CA PHE A 302 -4.72 16.56 12.32
C PHE A 302 -5.55 17.70 12.94
N PRO A 303 -4.95 18.64 13.72
CA PRO A 303 -5.67 19.83 14.15
C PRO A 303 -6.19 20.70 13.00
N ALA A 304 -5.41 20.90 11.93
CA ALA A 304 -5.85 21.68 10.77
C ALA A 304 -7.02 21.01 10.02
N TRP A 305 -7.03 19.68 9.97
CA TRP A 305 -8.10 18.89 9.37
C TRP A 305 -9.30 18.67 10.29
N ASP A 306 -9.22 19.06 11.57
CA ASP A 306 -10.24 18.80 12.60
C ASP A 306 -10.45 17.29 12.84
N VAL A 307 -9.34 16.56 12.95
CA VAL A 307 -9.29 15.12 13.18
C VAL A 307 -8.83 14.82 14.60
N ASP A 308 -9.67 14.13 15.36
CA ASP A 308 -9.34 13.65 16.70
C ASP A 308 -8.69 12.26 16.64
N ILE A 309 -7.40 12.14 17.00
CA ILE A 309 -6.70 10.85 17.08
C ILE A 309 -7.38 9.94 18.11
N GLN A 310 -7.67 8.70 17.70
CA GLN A 310 -8.26 7.68 18.56
C GLN A 310 -7.32 6.50 18.82
N ALA A 311 -6.59 6.06 17.79
CA ALA A 311 -5.75 4.86 17.87
C ALA A 311 -4.54 4.95 16.96
N THR A 312 -3.50 4.20 17.29
CA THR A 312 -2.38 3.92 16.39
C THR A 312 -2.28 2.42 16.14
N TRP A 313 -2.30 2.04 14.88
CA TRP A 313 -2.00 0.67 14.44
C TRP A 313 -0.58 0.59 13.91
N PHE A 314 0.01 -0.61 13.96
CA PHE A 314 1.40 -0.84 13.61
C PHE A 314 1.51 -1.96 12.59
N TRP A 315 1.98 -1.63 11.39
CA TRP A 315 2.29 -2.64 10.38
C TRP A 315 3.68 -3.20 10.62
N LEU A 316 3.77 -4.36 11.27
CA LEU A 316 4.99 -5.14 11.43
C LEU A 316 5.32 -5.91 10.15
N LYS A 317 6.54 -5.72 9.67
CA LYS A 317 7.05 -6.33 8.46
C LYS A 317 7.94 -7.51 8.79
N ILE A 318 7.62 -8.65 8.19
CA ILE A 318 8.37 -9.89 8.32
C ILE A 318 8.88 -10.37 6.95
N ASN A 319 9.89 -11.24 6.98
CA ASN A 319 10.35 -12.01 5.84
C ASN A 319 9.50 -13.28 5.66
N ALA A 320 9.71 -14.00 4.57
CA ALA A 320 9.04 -15.28 4.30
C ALA A 320 9.39 -16.37 5.34
N ASP A 321 10.52 -16.25 6.05
CA ASP A 321 10.91 -17.12 7.16
C ASP A 321 10.22 -16.76 8.50
N GLY A 322 9.41 -15.70 8.53
CA GLY A 322 8.73 -15.21 9.73
C GLY A 322 9.56 -14.26 10.59
N CYS A 323 10.85 -14.05 10.30
CA CYS A 323 11.68 -13.10 11.02
C CYS A 323 11.33 -11.64 10.67
N MET A 324 11.46 -10.74 11.63
CA MET A 324 11.29 -9.29 11.39
C MET A 324 12.32 -8.77 10.39
N ILE A 325 11.94 -7.79 9.56
CA ILE A 325 12.87 -7.12 8.65
C ILE A 325 13.80 -6.19 9.44
N GLY A 326 14.87 -6.76 9.96
CA GLY A 326 15.85 -6.07 10.79
C GLY A 326 15.51 -6.11 12.29
N GLU A 327 16.46 -5.62 13.09
CA GLU A 327 16.33 -5.64 14.55
C GLU A 327 15.33 -4.58 15.03
N LEU A 328 14.40 -5.01 15.89
CA LEU A 328 13.34 -4.17 16.45
C LEU A 328 13.88 -2.90 17.13
N ASP A 329 14.99 -3.02 17.84
CA ASP A 329 15.55 -1.96 18.69
C ASP A 329 16.47 -0.99 17.92
N THR A 330 16.63 -1.15 16.60
CA THR A 330 17.46 -0.25 15.78
C THR A 330 16.96 1.20 15.85
N PRO A 331 17.81 2.22 16.11
CA PRO A 331 17.35 3.59 16.32
C PRO A 331 16.66 4.26 15.12
N HIS A 332 17.13 3.99 13.89
CA HIS A 332 16.71 4.73 12.69
C HIS A 332 15.85 3.94 11.71
N HIS A 333 15.80 2.61 11.85
CA HIS A 333 15.08 1.71 10.96
C HIS A 333 14.29 0.71 11.80
N LYS A 334 12.99 0.92 11.89
CA LYS A 334 12.11 -0.02 12.59
C LYS A 334 11.52 -1.01 11.59
N PRO A 335 11.32 -2.28 11.97
CA PRO A 335 10.66 -3.28 11.14
C PRO A 335 9.15 -3.04 11.04
N TYR A 336 8.64 -1.88 11.47
CA TYR A 336 7.22 -1.57 11.44
C TYR A 336 6.96 -0.13 10.98
N GLU A 337 5.76 0.15 10.51
CA GLU A 337 5.26 1.49 10.19
C GLU A 337 3.97 1.79 10.98
N CYS A 338 3.65 3.07 11.17
CA CYS A 338 2.48 3.48 11.96
C CYS A 338 1.34 3.91 11.04
N LEU A 339 0.12 3.47 11.36
CA LEU A 339 -1.13 3.99 10.81
C LEU A 339 -1.87 4.72 11.93
N LEU A 340 -2.05 6.02 11.77
CA LEU A 340 -2.78 6.85 12.73
C LEU A 340 -4.24 6.91 12.34
N LEU A 341 -5.11 6.55 13.28
CA LEU A 341 -6.54 6.53 13.10
C LEU A 341 -7.17 7.65 13.93
N GLY A 342 -7.98 8.46 13.29
CA GLY A 342 -8.75 9.51 13.95
C GLY A 342 -10.07 9.78 13.26
N TYR A 343 -11.02 10.38 13.98
CA TYR A 343 -12.30 10.75 13.41
C TYR A 343 -12.32 12.22 13.04
N MET A 344 -12.85 12.51 11.86
CA MET A 344 -13.39 13.82 11.56
C MET A 344 -14.87 13.85 11.89
N ARG A 345 -15.29 14.85 12.65
CA ARG A 345 -16.66 14.96 13.19
C ARG A 345 -17.68 15.31 12.09
N PRO A 346 -18.97 15.01 12.31
CA PRO A 346 -20.05 15.43 11.42
C PRO A 346 -20.04 16.95 11.17
N GLN A 347 -20.41 17.36 9.96
CA GLN A 347 -20.55 18.76 9.59
C GLN A 347 -22.01 19.21 9.75
N GLY A 348 -22.27 20.16 10.65
CA GLY A 348 -23.62 20.70 10.87
C GLY A 348 -23.91 21.08 12.33
N ASN A 349 -25.04 21.76 12.57
CA ASN A 349 -25.41 22.24 13.91
C ASN A 349 -25.75 21.09 14.86
N LYS A 350 -25.15 21.17 16.04
CA LYS A 350 -25.25 20.28 17.19
C LYS A 350 -26.69 20.18 17.70
N SER A 351 -27.51 19.29 17.14
CA SER A 351 -28.54 18.65 17.94
C SER A 351 -27.95 17.35 18.48
N ASP A 352 -27.77 17.26 19.80
CA ASP A 352 -27.21 16.09 20.53
C ASP A 352 -27.91 14.75 20.19
N SER A 353 -29.05 14.79 19.51
CA SER A 353 -29.89 13.65 19.17
C SER A 353 -29.47 12.86 17.92
N GLN A 354 -28.38 13.21 17.22
CA GLN A 354 -27.91 12.47 16.02
C GLN A 354 -26.38 12.27 15.96
N ILE A 355 -25.68 12.18 17.09
CA ILE A 355 -24.28 11.74 17.06
C ILE A 355 -24.28 10.23 16.72
N PRO A 356 -23.66 9.79 15.60
CA PRO A 356 -23.55 8.37 15.29
C PRO A 356 -22.87 7.63 16.44
N VAL A 357 -23.34 6.44 16.80
CA VAL A 357 -22.61 5.59 17.75
C VAL A 357 -21.27 5.21 17.12
N LEU A 358 -20.19 5.83 17.59
CA LEU A 358 -18.85 5.58 17.08
C LEU A 358 -18.28 4.34 17.77
N LYS A 359 -17.96 3.31 16.98
CA LYS A 359 -17.14 2.19 17.45
C LYS A 359 -15.68 2.58 17.29
N PHE A 360 -14.96 2.73 18.40
CA PHE A 360 -13.55 3.11 18.35
C PHE A 360 -12.64 1.94 17.93
N PRO A 361 -11.66 2.17 17.04
CA PRO A 361 -10.64 1.18 16.74
C PRO A 361 -9.79 0.92 17.99
N PRO A 362 -9.34 -0.33 18.23
CA PRO A 362 -8.45 -0.65 19.34
C PRO A 362 -7.09 0.04 19.14
N ASP A 363 -6.55 0.60 20.21
CA ASP A 363 -5.20 1.16 20.19
C ASP A 363 -4.13 0.06 20.20
N LYS A 364 -2.98 0.35 19.60
CA LYS A 364 -1.81 -0.54 19.52
C LYS A 364 -2.07 -1.90 18.85
N GLN A 365 -2.98 -1.93 17.88
CA GLN A 365 -3.19 -3.12 17.06
C GLN A 365 -2.01 -3.34 16.11
N VAL A 366 -1.57 -4.59 15.99
CA VAL A 366 -0.43 -4.97 15.14
C VAL A 366 -0.93 -5.71 13.89
N LEU A 367 -0.57 -5.22 12.72
CA LEU A 367 -0.79 -5.89 11.44
C LEU A 367 0.53 -6.53 11.01
N ILE A 368 0.59 -7.84 10.88
CA ILE A 368 1.78 -8.57 10.45
C ILE A 368 1.62 -8.94 8.99
N SER A 369 2.58 -8.58 8.14
CA SER A 369 2.61 -9.11 6.77
C SER A 369 4.02 -9.09 6.18
N ILE A 370 4.19 -9.88 5.11
CA ILE A 370 5.36 -9.75 4.24
C ILE A 370 5.11 -8.53 3.33
N PRO A 371 6.06 -7.57 3.22
CA PRO A 371 5.88 -6.43 2.33
C PRO A 371 5.89 -6.84 0.86
N GLY A 372 5.00 -6.25 0.08
CA GLY A 372 5.09 -6.29 -1.37
C GLY A 372 6.15 -5.34 -1.93
N ASP A 373 5.96 -4.89 -3.17
CA ASP A 373 6.82 -3.91 -3.83
C ASP A 373 6.94 -2.57 -3.04
N HIS A 374 7.91 -1.75 -3.42
CA HIS A 374 8.25 -0.48 -2.76
C HIS A 374 7.02 0.36 -2.46
N SER A 375 6.86 0.70 -1.17
CA SER A 375 5.77 1.51 -0.59
C SER A 375 4.36 0.92 -0.75
N ARG A 376 4.19 -0.35 -1.16
CA ARG A 376 2.85 -0.99 -1.24
C ARG A 376 2.42 -1.41 0.17
N LYS A 377 1.35 -0.78 0.67
CA LYS A 377 0.78 -1.08 2.00
C LYS A 377 -0.15 -2.29 1.90
N PRO A 378 -0.36 -3.04 3.01
CA PRO A 378 -1.34 -4.11 3.02
C PRO A 378 -2.77 -3.53 2.89
N PRO A 379 -3.71 -4.23 2.22
CA PRO A 379 -5.10 -3.80 2.17
C PRO A 379 -5.73 -3.78 3.56
N LEU A 380 -6.53 -2.75 3.87
CA LEU A 380 -7.09 -2.51 5.21
C LEU A 380 -8.62 -2.52 5.28
N ASP A 381 -9.30 -2.70 4.15
CA ASP A 381 -10.73 -2.43 4.01
C ASP A 381 -11.60 -3.21 5.02
N SER A 382 -11.46 -4.54 5.04
CA SER A 382 -12.21 -5.40 5.96
C SER A 382 -11.94 -5.09 7.44
N LEU A 383 -10.71 -4.70 7.79
CA LEU A 383 -10.33 -4.37 9.15
C LEU A 383 -10.89 -3.03 9.62
N LEU A 384 -10.97 -2.03 8.74
CA LEU A 384 -11.39 -0.68 9.09
C LEU A 384 -12.89 -0.45 8.92
N SER A 385 -13.55 -1.23 8.06
CA SER A 385 -15.00 -1.14 7.77
C SER A 385 -15.87 -1.09 9.03
N ALA A 386 -15.52 -1.86 10.05
CA ALA A 386 -16.28 -1.95 11.30
C ALA A 386 -16.23 -0.67 12.17
N TYR A 387 -15.33 0.28 11.88
CA TYR A 387 -15.12 1.50 12.66
C TYR A 387 -15.56 2.76 11.91
N VAL A 388 -16.14 2.61 10.72
CA VAL A 388 -16.58 3.72 9.89
C VAL A 388 -17.83 4.38 10.52
N PRO A 389 -17.88 5.72 10.59
CA PRO A 389 -19.05 6.44 11.10
C PRO A 389 -20.16 6.51 10.04
N GLY A 390 -21.42 6.51 10.49
CA GLY A 390 -22.57 6.68 9.61
C GLY A 390 -23.06 5.37 8.98
N GLN A 391 -23.56 5.45 7.74
CA GLN A 391 -24.30 4.40 6.99
C GLN A 391 -23.71 2.97 7.08
N ASP A 392 -24.57 1.98 6.85
CA ASP A 392 -24.23 0.54 6.82
C ASP A 392 -23.21 0.15 5.72
N SER A 393 -22.85 1.06 4.80
CA SER A 393 -21.91 0.80 3.70
C SER A 393 -20.69 1.72 3.70
N VAL A 394 -19.52 1.12 3.49
CA VAL A 394 -18.24 1.84 3.37
C VAL A 394 -18.15 2.51 2.01
N ARG A 395 -17.82 3.80 2.02
CA ARG A 395 -17.41 4.56 0.85
C ARG A 395 -15.99 5.06 1.07
N GLY A 396 -15.04 4.26 0.60
CA GLY A 396 -13.61 4.47 0.80
C GLY A 396 -12.96 5.40 -0.22
N LEU A 397 -12.03 6.22 0.25
CA LEU A 397 -11.11 7.02 -0.56
C LEU A 397 -9.67 6.73 -0.14
N GLU A 398 -8.81 6.41 -1.10
CA GLU A 398 -7.36 6.38 -0.90
C GLU A 398 -6.73 7.61 -1.56
N LEU A 399 -5.99 8.40 -0.78
CA LEU A 399 -5.23 9.54 -1.24
C LEU A 399 -3.74 9.18 -1.37
N PHE A 400 -3.14 9.63 -2.46
CA PHE A 400 -1.79 9.21 -2.93
C PHE A 400 -1.74 7.73 -3.30
N ALA A 401 -2.85 7.20 -3.82
CA ALA A 401 -3.02 5.81 -4.18
C ALA A 401 -2.06 5.39 -5.29
N ARG A 402 -1.58 4.15 -5.19
CA ARG A 402 -0.82 3.43 -6.23
C ARG A 402 -1.46 2.10 -6.62
N ASP A 403 -2.56 1.78 -5.96
CA ASP A 403 -3.38 0.60 -6.19
C ASP A 403 -4.84 1.07 -6.35
N ILE A 404 -5.68 0.19 -6.89
CA ILE A 404 -7.12 0.42 -7.00
C ILE A 404 -7.83 -0.70 -6.23
N HIS A 405 -8.70 -0.30 -5.31
CA HIS A 405 -9.50 -1.23 -4.52
C HIS A 405 -10.95 -1.28 -5.03
N PRO A 406 -11.60 -2.46 -5.07
CA PRO A 406 -13.00 -2.58 -5.45
C PRO A 406 -13.90 -1.80 -4.50
N GLY A 407 -14.86 -1.05 -5.05
CA GLY A 407 -15.75 -0.18 -4.26
C GLY A 407 -15.13 1.15 -3.80
N TRP A 408 -13.85 1.39 -4.04
CA TRP A 408 -13.13 2.57 -3.55
C TRP A 408 -12.90 3.60 -4.66
N THR A 409 -12.70 4.86 -4.24
CA THR A 409 -12.07 5.88 -5.07
C THR A 409 -10.57 5.95 -4.77
N SER A 410 -9.74 5.91 -5.81
CA SER A 410 -8.28 5.97 -5.69
C SER A 410 -7.77 7.25 -6.34
N TRP A 411 -7.15 8.14 -5.57
CA TRP A 411 -6.64 9.42 -6.07
C TRP A 411 -5.13 9.51 -5.85
N GLY A 412 -4.41 9.94 -6.88
CA GLY A 412 -2.96 10.18 -6.80
C GLY A 412 -2.34 10.33 -8.18
N ASN A 413 -1.01 10.46 -8.24
CA ASN A 413 -0.31 10.57 -9.52
C ASN A 413 -0.15 9.22 -10.23
N GLU A 414 -0.24 8.09 -9.53
CA GLU A 414 0.01 6.76 -10.09
C GLU A 414 -0.95 5.64 -9.62
N PRO A 415 -2.28 5.84 -9.48
CA PRO A 415 -3.22 4.79 -9.02
C PRO A 415 -3.17 3.49 -9.84
N LEU A 416 -2.71 3.54 -11.10
CA LEU A 416 -2.57 2.37 -11.97
C LEU A 416 -1.27 1.57 -11.77
N ARG A 417 -0.37 1.97 -10.84
CA ARG A 417 0.96 1.38 -10.69
C ARG A 417 0.92 -0.13 -10.47
N PHE A 418 0.04 -0.60 -9.59
CA PHE A 418 -0.10 -2.04 -9.27
C PHE A 418 -1.25 -2.72 -9.99
N GLN A 419 -1.82 -2.06 -11.01
CA GLN A 419 -2.98 -2.56 -11.75
C GLN A 419 -2.64 -3.13 -13.12
N GLN A 420 -1.37 -3.18 -13.48
CA GLN A 420 -0.95 -3.79 -14.74
C GLN A 420 -1.21 -5.29 -14.76
N MET A 421 -1.60 -5.81 -15.92
CA MET A 421 -1.87 -7.25 -16.14
C MET A 421 -0.76 -8.17 -15.63
N HIS A 422 0.51 -7.76 -15.66
CA HIS A 422 1.62 -8.61 -15.21
C HIS A 422 1.65 -8.92 -13.70
N TYR A 423 0.84 -8.22 -12.90
CA TYR A 423 0.65 -8.54 -11.48
C TYR A 423 -0.44 -9.61 -11.24
N PHE A 424 -1.17 -9.99 -12.29
CA PHE A 424 -2.34 -10.85 -12.21
C PHE A 424 -2.26 -12.01 -13.20
N GLU A 425 -2.89 -13.13 -12.85
CA GLU A 425 -3.16 -14.25 -13.74
C GLU A 425 -4.68 -14.36 -13.92
N LYS A 426 -5.12 -14.85 -15.08
CA LYS A 426 -6.53 -15.07 -15.36
C LYS A 426 -6.94 -16.42 -14.75
N GLU A 427 -8.05 -16.45 -14.03
CA GLU A 427 -8.64 -17.68 -13.46
C GLU A 427 -9.47 -18.47 -14.47
#